data_AF-A0A3D0XS18-F1
#
_entry.id   AF-A0A3D0XS18-F1
#
_cell.length_a   1.000
_cell.length_b   1.000
_cell.length_c   1.000
_cell.angle_alpha   90.00
_cell.angle_beta   90.00
_cell.angle_gamma   90.00
#
_symmetry.space_group_name_H-M   'P 1'
#
loop_
_entity.id
_entity.type
_entity.pdbx_description
1 polymer ?
#
loop_
_entity_poly.entity_id
_entity_poly.type
_entity_poly.pdbx_seq_one_letter_code
_entity_poly.pdbx_strand_id
1 'polypeptide(L)' 'ICGESVMCYPPGIPMLAPGEVITQEIIDYILFAKEKGCSMQGPESPDISKLNVLKEVT' A
#
# COMPACT_ATOMS: atom_id res chain seq x y z
N ILE A 1 -11.86 -0.46 0.04
CA ILE A 1 -11.31 0.75 0.70
C ILE A 1 -10.11 0.33 1.53
N CYS A 2 -8.99 1.04 1.46
CA CYS A 2 -7.77 0.72 2.20
C CYS A 2 -8.02 0.83 3.71
N GLY A 3 -7.54 -0.17 4.47
CA GLY A 3 -7.68 -0.22 5.93
C GLY A 3 -6.41 0.18 6.68
N GLU A 4 -5.31 0.46 5.99
CA GLU A 4 -4.00 0.73 6.58
C GLU A 4 -3.24 1.82 5.81
N SER A 5 -2.09 2.24 6.32
CA SER A 5 -1.20 3.18 5.62
C SER A 5 -0.15 2.44 4.82
N VAL A 6 0.20 2.96 3.65
CA VAL A 6 1.29 2.44 2.80
C VAL A 6 2.21 3.59 2.43
N MET A 7 3.51 3.44 2.73
CA MET A 7 4.54 4.42 2.43
C MET A 7 5.72 3.78 1.71
N CYS A 8 6.15 4.36 0.59
CA CYS A 8 7.32 3.94 -0.16
C CYS A 8 8.59 4.54 0.44
N TYR A 9 9.63 3.73 0.68
CA TYR A 9 10.91 4.19 1.21
C TYR A 9 12.11 3.60 0.46
N PRO A 10 13.21 4.37 0.28
CA PRO A 10 13.34 5.82 0.48
C PRO A 10 12.61 6.62 -0.63
N PRO A 11 12.19 7.88 -0.41
CA PRO A 11 12.45 8.74 0.75
C PRO A 11 11.37 8.75 1.86
N GLY A 12 10.27 8.01 1.72
CA GLY A 12 9.15 8.05 2.67
C GLY A 12 7.91 8.76 2.09
N ILE A 13 7.51 8.37 0.87
CA ILE A 13 6.37 8.97 0.16
C ILE A 13 5.10 8.18 0.48
N PRO A 14 4.03 8.82 1.02
CA PRO A 14 2.77 8.14 1.26
C PRO A 14 2.11 7.74 -0.07
N MET A 15 1.64 6.50 -0.16
CA MET A 15 0.97 5.93 -1.33
C MET A 15 -0.50 5.63 -1.09
N LEU A 16 -0.85 5.17 0.11
CA LEU A 16 -2.23 4.96 0.55
C LEU A 16 -2.38 5.39 2.00
N ALA A 17 -3.51 6.01 2.30
CA ALA A 17 -4.02 6.24 3.65
C ALA A 17 -5.29 5.41 3.91
N PRO A 18 -5.58 5.07 5.18
CA PRO A 18 -6.84 4.43 5.53
C PRO A 18 -8.04 5.27 5.04
N GLY A 19 -9.02 4.60 4.42
CA GLY A 19 -10.18 5.27 3.84
C GLY A 19 -10.05 5.58 2.33
N GLU A 20 -8.85 5.47 1.76
CA GLU A 20 -8.67 5.70 0.32
C GLU A 20 -9.10 4.51 -0.54
N VAL A 21 -9.44 4.78 -1.79
CA VAL A 21 -9.75 3.75 -2.78
C VAL A 21 -8.43 3.17 -3.31
N ILE A 22 -8.26 1.86 -3.19
CA ILE A 22 -7.13 1.16 -3.81
C ILE A 22 -7.45 1.02 -5.30
N THR A 23 -6.63 1.60 -6.16
CA THR A 23 -6.75 1.51 -7.62
C THR A 23 -5.68 0.59 -8.20
N GLN A 24 -5.89 0.11 -9.43
CA GLN A 24 -4.88 -0.70 -10.13
C GLN A 24 -3.58 0.08 -10.34
N GLU A 25 -3.66 1.37 -10.65
CA GLU A 25 -2.49 2.23 -10.83
C GLU A 25 -1.61 2.30 -9.57
N ILE A 26 -2.23 2.38 -8.39
CA ILE A 26 -1.51 2.36 -7.11
C ILE A 26 -0.83 1.00 -6.91
N ILE A 27 -1.51 -0.10 -7.23
CA ILE A 27 -0.94 -1.45 -7.14
C ILE A 27 0.25 -1.59 -8.08
N ASP A 28 0.12 -1.15 -9.33
CA ASP A 28 1.19 -1.23 -10.33
C ASP A 28 2.41 -0.41 -9.91
N TYR A 29 2.19 0.77 -9.32
CA TYR A 29 3.27 1.60 -8.80
C TYR A 29 3.96 0.97 -7.58
N ILE A 30 3.20 0.35 -6.66
CA ILE A 30 3.76 -0.41 -5.52
C ILE A 30 4.67 -1.54 -6.04
N LEU A 31 4.21 -2.30 -7.03
CA LEU A 31 4.98 -3.40 -7.62
C LEU A 31 6.24 -2.88 -8.30
N PHE A 32 6.12 -1.84 -9.12
CA PHE A 32 7.25 -1.17 -9.76
C PHE A 32 8.29 -0.69 -8.73
N ALA A 33 7.87 0.00 -7.68
CA ALA A 33 8.78 0.51 -6.66
C ALA A 33 9.50 -0.64 -5.92
N LYS A 34 8.78 -1.72 -5.62
CA LYS A 34 9.36 -2.92 -5.02
C LYS A 34 10.43 -3.57 -5.93
N GLU A 35 10.17 -3.66 -7.23
CA GLU A 35 11.15 -4.14 -8.22
C GLU A 35 12.39 -3.25 -8.30
N LYS A 36 12.25 -1.94 -8.03
CA LYS A 36 13.37 -0.99 -7.94
C LYS A 36 14.13 -1.05 -6.61
N GLY A 37 13.71 -1.90 -5.68
CA GLY A 37 14.35 -2.08 -4.38
C GLY A 37 13.85 -1.13 -3.29
N CYS A 38 12.74 -0.42 -3.52
CA CYS A 38 12.08 0.34 -2.46
C CYS A 38 11.38 -0.63 -1.49
N SER A 39 11.40 -0.28 -0.21
CA SER A 39 10.61 -0.95 0.83
C SER A 39 9.27 -0.27 1.02
N MET A 40 8.30 -1.05 1.50
CA MET A 40 6.98 -0.56 1.85
C MET A 40 6.84 -0.60 3.38
N GLN A 41 6.49 0.54 3.96
CA GLN A 41 6.29 0.70 5.40
C GLN A 41 4.83 1.02 5.68
N GLY A 42 4.31 0.54 6.81
CA GLY A 42 2.92 0.74 7.21
C GLY A 42 2.08 -0.55 7.15
N PRO A 43 2.07 -1.32 6.04
CA PRO A 43 1.29 -2.54 5.97
C PRO A 43 1.66 -3.54 7.05
N GLU A 44 0.68 -4.32 7.49
CA GLU A 44 0.93 -5.46 8.39
C GLU A 44 1.80 -6.53 7.72
N SER A 45 1.66 -6.72 6.40
CA SER A 45 2.48 -7.65 5.61
C SER A 45 3.85 -7.02 5.30
N PRO A 46 4.97 -7.52 5.85
CA PRO A 46 6.30 -6.91 5.65
C PRO A 46 6.77 -6.94 4.20
N ASP A 47 6.28 -7.90 3.42
CA ASP A 47 6.57 -8.07 2.00
C ASP A 47 5.51 -7.44 1.07
N ILE A 48 4.53 -6.73 1.64
CA ILE A 48 3.36 -6.15 0.97
C ILE A 48 2.63 -7.14 0.03
N SER A 49 2.68 -8.45 0.30
CA SER A 49 1.94 -9.46 -0.47
C SER A 49 0.42 -9.41 -0.23
N LYS A 50 0.00 -8.74 0.84
CA LYS A 50 -1.40 -8.53 1.23
C LYS A 50 -1.59 -7.10 1.73
N LEU A 51 -2.79 -6.56 1.46
CA LEU A 51 -3.27 -5.31 2.03
C LEU A 51 -4.60 -5.54 2.75
N ASN A 52 -4.70 -5.00 3.95
CA ASN A 52 -5.91 -4.95 4.74
C ASN A 52 -6.88 -3.93 4.16
N VAL A 53 -8.14 -4.34 4.02
CA VAL A 53 -9.22 -3.51 3.48
C VAL A 53 -10.38 -3.43 4.46
N LEU A 54 -11.10 -2.31 4.43
CA LEU A 54 -12.34 -2.19 5.19
C LEU A 54 -13.40 -3.10 4.57
N LYS A 55 -14.00 -3.95 5.41
CA LYS A 55 -15.15 -4.76 5.06
C LYS A 55 -16.38 -3.87 5.02
N GLU A 56 -17.15 -3.95 3.95
CA GLU A 56 -18.48 -3.33 3.91
C GLU A 56 -19.39 -4.05 4.91
N VAL A 57 -19.95 -3.28 5.84
CA VAL A 57 -20.94 -3.79 6.79
C VAL A 57 -22.31 -3.56 6.15
N THR A 58 -22.87 -4.61 5.56
CA THR A 58 -24.25 -4.66 5.10
C THR A 58 -25.15 -5.13 6.23
#